data_AF-A0A4Q8TSW5-F1
#
_entry.id   AF-A0A4Q8TSW5-F1
#
_cell.length_a   1.000
_cell.length_b   1.000
_cell.length_c   1.000
_cell.angle_alpha   90.00
_cell.angle_beta   90.00
_cell.angle_gamma   90.00
#
_symmetry.space_group_name_H-M   'P 1'
#
loop_
_entity.id
_entity.type
_entity.pdbx_description
1 polymer ?
#
loop_
_entity_poly.entity_id
_entity_poly.type
_entity_poly.pdbx_seq_one_letter_code
_entity_poly.pdbx_strand_id
1 'polypeptide(L)'
;MLSKITKFLGFSTSPNVFFSIQTGQQGFTDQMMQLSAFYKLGRACGFPFYYIPFESNRSRPLEKDSVILESETKHTNVYDFLGINTFFKSQHEISFDDSCVFEVNLSDAILELEGIRGFDGLVEYVQKIVNQRVSSTNGECPWLFILRLDRAKPAPGKGKRQFFALINRASEAEKFILNFNELYNRERQISPIDSLFDSTKQKVLFHIRQGDTAVLKTPWDTFVPVDIRRPDYLGESASLEEVKGRYHDKFVDSIFTPSDYYLFWKDFATSCLKGSKSVHVFSDGYKRAVDEVVRNAPKMSLSNEQIQELKEQRDTVDNEAFSEFFEDIDISCHIGESALSLYQLIDSALNADIIITSAQQRMLPKLIANYSPKEGAAVIVLYRNEEPDYSDVMASHKKRFIYVNIDTPDFEYVSQRLIDFGLKL
;
A
#
# COMPACT_ATOMS: atom_id res chain seq x y z
N MET A 1 1.88 -29.18 19.41
CA MET A 1 1.72 -27.77 19.82
C MET A 1 0.42 -27.15 19.31
N LEU A 2 -0.03 -27.44 18.07
CA LEU A 2 -1.42 -27.17 17.60
C LEU A 2 -2.49 -27.74 18.54
N SER A 3 -2.24 -28.91 19.14
CA SER A 3 -3.12 -29.51 20.15
C SER A 3 -3.13 -28.81 21.52
N LYS A 4 -2.26 -27.83 21.79
CA LYS A 4 -2.30 -27.05 23.05
C LYS A 4 -3.17 -25.81 22.91
N ILE A 5 -3.19 -25.16 21.74
CA ILE A 5 -4.01 -23.96 21.48
C ILE A 5 -5.49 -24.33 21.31
N THR A 6 -5.81 -25.45 20.65
CA THR A 6 -7.21 -25.93 20.55
C THR A 6 -7.73 -26.63 21.81
N LYS A 7 -6.86 -27.15 22.69
CA LYS A 7 -7.31 -27.88 23.90
C LYS A 7 -7.62 -27.01 25.11
N PHE A 8 -7.18 -25.75 25.18
CA PHE A 8 -7.28 -25.00 26.44
C PHE A 8 -8.70 -24.47 26.75
N LEU A 9 -9.63 -24.52 25.79
CA LEU A 9 -11.02 -24.04 25.99
C LEU A 9 -12.12 -25.07 25.63
N GLY A 10 -11.79 -26.35 25.43
CA GLY A 10 -12.80 -27.34 24.98
C GLY A 10 -13.38 -26.98 23.60
N PHE A 11 -12.62 -26.25 22.78
CA PHE A 11 -13.06 -25.72 21.51
C PHE A 11 -13.11 -26.83 20.46
N SER A 12 -14.30 -27.38 20.25
CA SER A 12 -14.63 -28.10 19.02
C SER A 12 -15.06 -27.05 17.99
N THR A 13 -14.21 -26.74 17.00
CA THR A 13 -14.63 -25.97 15.83
C THR A 13 -15.87 -26.63 15.25
N SER A 14 -17.03 -25.98 15.33
CA SER A 14 -18.21 -26.47 14.63
C SER A 14 -17.91 -26.46 13.12
N PRO A 15 -18.08 -27.58 12.40
CA PRO A 15 -17.72 -27.68 10.98
C PRO A 15 -18.53 -26.73 10.07
N ASN A 16 -19.52 -26.04 10.62
CA ASN A 16 -20.45 -25.16 9.91
C ASN A 16 -20.17 -23.66 10.12
N VAL A 17 -19.03 -23.26 10.67
CA VAL A 17 -18.70 -21.84 10.90
C VAL A 17 -17.54 -21.40 10.02
N PHE A 18 -17.79 -20.42 9.17
CA PHE A 18 -16.83 -19.83 8.23
C PHE A 18 -16.51 -18.40 8.63
N PHE A 19 -15.38 -17.90 8.13
CA PHE A 19 -15.06 -16.48 8.25
C PHE A 19 -14.79 -15.85 6.89
N SER A 20 -15.21 -14.59 6.74
CA SER A 20 -14.79 -13.74 5.63
C SER A 20 -14.15 -12.45 6.15
N ILE A 21 -13.66 -11.63 5.23
CA ILE A 21 -12.99 -10.37 5.53
C ILE A 21 -13.69 -9.29 4.74
N GLN A 22 -14.12 -8.24 5.41
CA GLN A 22 -14.65 -7.05 4.75
C GLN A 22 -13.68 -5.89 4.94
N THR A 23 -13.31 -5.28 3.82
CA THR A 23 -12.44 -4.11 3.80
C THR A 23 -13.29 -2.83 3.76
N GLY A 24 -12.72 -1.72 4.24
CA GLY A 24 -13.33 -0.40 4.09
C GLY A 24 -13.11 0.17 2.69
N GLN A 25 -13.64 1.38 2.43
CA GLN A 25 -13.28 2.15 1.22
C GLN A 25 -11.83 2.68 1.36
N GLN A 26 -10.86 1.82 1.08
CA GLN A 26 -9.43 2.11 1.17
C GLN A 26 -8.70 1.64 -0.09
N GLY A 27 -7.46 2.11 -0.28
CA GLY A 27 -6.63 1.69 -1.41
C GLY A 27 -6.36 0.18 -1.39
N PHE A 28 -6.15 -0.43 -2.56
CA PHE A 28 -6.07 -1.89 -2.66
C PHE A 28 -4.95 -2.51 -1.80
N THR A 29 -3.80 -1.83 -1.64
CA THR A 29 -2.72 -2.33 -0.76
C THR A 29 -3.08 -2.30 0.72
N ASP A 30 -3.96 -1.38 1.16
CA ASP A 30 -4.55 -1.41 2.50
C ASP A 30 -5.51 -2.59 2.66
N GLN A 31 -6.33 -2.86 1.63
CA GLN A 31 -7.21 -4.02 1.59
C GLN A 31 -6.40 -5.33 1.66
N MET A 32 -5.29 -5.40 0.94
CA MET A 32 -4.36 -6.54 0.98
C MET A 32 -3.72 -6.76 2.34
N MET A 33 -3.27 -5.68 3.00
CA MET A 33 -2.75 -5.77 4.36
C MET A 33 -3.80 -6.35 5.31
N GLN A 34 -5.05 -5.92 5.16
CA GLN A 34 -6.17 -6.44 5.96
C GLN A 34 -6.46 -7.91 5.64
N LEU A 35 -6.47 -8.31 4.36
CA LEU A 35 -6.60 -9.70 3.93
C LEU A 35 -5.52 -10.57 4.57
N SER A 36 -4.26 -10.20 4.43
CA SER A 36 -3.12 -10.96 4.95
C SER A 36 -3.20 -11.18 6.45
N ALA A 37 -3.47 -10.13 7.23
CA ALA A 37 -3.53 -10.24 8.68
C ALA A 37 -4.81 -10.94 9.18
N PHE A 38 -5.97 -10.61 8.63
CA PHE A 38 -7.24 -11.22 9.08
C PHE A 38 -7.37 -12.66 8.63
N TYR A 39 -6.77 -13.03 7.49
CA TYR A 39 -6.67 -14.42 7.08
C TYR A 39 -5.89 -15.24 8.11
N LYS A 40 -4.71 -14.76 8.54
CA LYS A 40 -3.93 -15.41 9.61
C LYS A 40 -4.74 -15.55 10.89
N LEU A 41 -5.44 -14.48 11.31
CA LEU A 41 -6.25 -14.50 12.53
C LEU A 41 -7.40 -15.50 12.45
N GLY A 42 -8.22 -15.45 11.39
CA GLY A 42 -9.37 -16.36 11.23
C GLY A 42 -8.93 -17.82 11.13
N ARG A 43 -7.83 -18.10 10.40
CA ARG A 43 -7.23 -19.44 10.34
C ARG A 43 -6.65 -19.89 11.69
N ALA A 44 -6.04 -18.99 12.47
CA ALA A 44 -5.56 -19.28 13.82
C ALA A 44 -6.69 -19.58 14.80
N CYS A 45 -7.86 -18.94 14.62
CA CYS A 45 -9.08 -19.27 15.36
C CYS A 45 -9.65 -20.65 14.99
N GLY A 46 -9.16 -21.27 13.90
CA GLY A 46 -9.56 -22.62 13.47
C GLY A 46 -10.71 -22.64 12.46
N PHE A 47 -11.13 -21.50 11.91
CA PHE A 47 -12.25 -21.43 10.98
C PHE A 47 -11.79 -21.51 9.51
N PRO A 48 -12.56 -22.18 8.62
CA PRO A 48 -12.37 -22.11 7.17
C PRO A 48 -12.67 -20.70 6.62
N PHE A 49 -11.87 -20.28 5.63
CA PHE A 49 -12.04 -18.98 4.98
C PHE A 49 -13.04 -19.07 3.83
N TYR A 50 -13.99 -18.14 3.80
CA TYR A 50 -14.93 -17.93 2.70
C TYR A 50 -14.60 -16.58 2.03
N TYR A 51 -14.17 -16.63 0.78
CA TYR A 51 -13.74 -15.44 0.07
C TYR A 51 -14.92 -14.67 -0.52
N ILE A 52 -15.03 -13.41 -0.13
CA ILE A 52 -15.88 -12.43 -0.79
C ILE A 52 -14.94 -11.52 -1.61
N PRO A 53 -15.13 -11.41 -2.93
CA PRO A 53 -14.28 -10.57 -3.77
C PRO A 53 -14.20 -9.13 -3.27
N PHE A 54 -12.99 -8.58 -3.30
CA PHE A 54 -12.75 -7.19 -2.92
C PHE A 54 -12.98 -6.25 -4.10
N GLU A 55 -13.40 -5.02 -3.78
CA GLU A 55 -13.58 -3.95 -4.76
C GLU A 55 -12.54 -2.85 -4.55
N SER A 56 -11.94 -2.38 -5.63
CA SER A 56 -11.00 -1.27 -5.62
C SER A 56 -11.46 -0.19 -6.59
N ASN A 57 -12.06 0.88 -6.05
CA ASN A 57 -12.63 1.99 -6.83
C ASN A 57 -11.62 2.71 -7.74
N ARG A 58 -10.31 2.54 -7.49
CA ARG A 58 -9.23 3.17 -8.28
C ARG A 58 -8.57 2.21 -9.28
N SER A 59 -8.97 0.94 -9.33
CA SER A 59 -8.51 0.00 -10.36
C SER A 59 -9.59 -0.13 -11.42
N ARG A 60 -9.43 0.58 -12.54
CA ARG A 60 -10.28 0.39 -13.73
C ARG A 60 -9.83 -0.87 -14.48
N PRO A 61 -10.72 -1.54 -15.23
CA PRO A 61 -10.35 -2.65 -16.09
C PRO A 61 -9.24 -2.26 -17.08
N LEU A 62 -8.40 -3.23 -17.46
CA LEU A 62 -7.52 -3.08 -18.61
C LEU A 62 -8.34 -3.35 -19.89
N GLU A 63 -8.84 -2.28 -20.52
CA GLU A 63 -9.61 -2.38 -21.76
C GLU A 63 -8.70 -2.58 -22.99
N LYS A 64 -9.28 -3.18 -24.03
CA LYS A 64 -8.61 -3.64 -25.26
C LYS A 64 -7.86 -2.53 -26.02
N ASP A 65 -8.25 -1.27 -25.83
CA ASP A 65 -7.64 -0.13 -26.54
C ASP A 65 -6.34 0.38 -25.90
N SER A 66 -5.93 -0.18 -24.75
CA SER A 66 -4.72 0.28 -24.04
C SER A 66 -3.45 -0.51 -24.39
N VAL A 67 -3.55 -1.74 -24.91
CA VAL A 67 -2.44 -2.58 -25.38
C VAL A 67 -3.01 -3.64 -26.34
N ILE A 68 -2.27 -3.99 -27.40
CA ILE A 68 -2.57 -5.12 -28.30
C ILE A 68 -2.71 -6.40 -27.46
N LEU A 69 -3.94 -6.74 -27.08
CA LEU A 69 -4.28 -7.99 -26.37
C LEU A 69 -5.26 -8.78 -27.24
N GLU A 70 -4.83 -9.96 -27.70
CA GLU A 70 -5.55 -10.81 -28.65
C GLU A 70 -6.78 -11.56 -28.07
N SER A 71 -7.22 -11.28 -26.83
CA SER A 71 -8.45 -11.88 -26.28
C SER A 71 -9.19 -10.93 -25.35
N GLU A 72 -10.48 -11.25 -25.09
CA GLU A 72 -11.40 -10.59 -24.15
C GLU A 72 -10.74 -10.08 -22.86
N THR A 73 -11.25 -8.97 -22.32
CA THR A 73 -10.78 -8.25 -21.12
C THR A 73 -10.28 -9.21 -20.03
N LYS A 74 -8.95 -9.40 -19.93
CA LYS A 74 -8.37 -10.44 -19.04
C LYS A 74 -8.42 -10.08 -17.55
N HIS A 75 -8.42 -8.79 -17.22
CA HIS A 75 -8.44 -8.31 -15.82
C HIS A 75 -9.52 -7.25 -15.62
N THR A 76 -10.54 -7.56 -14.83
CA THR A 76 -11.64 -6.62 -14.52
C THR A 76 -11.25 -5.65 -13.40
N ASN A 77 -10.30 -6.05 -12.56
CA ASN A 77 -9.76 -5.21 -11.48
C ASN A 77 -8.33 -5.66 -11.11
N VAL A 78 -7.71 -4.97 -10.15
CA VAL A 78 -6.33 -5.25 -9.72
C VAL A 78 -6.19 -6.63 -9.04
N TYR A 79 -7.22 -7.13 -8.37
CA TYR A 79 -7.18 -8.43 -7.67
C TYR A 79 -7.22 -9.62 -8.64
N ASP A 80 -7.79 -9.45 -9.82
CA ASP A 80 -7.68 -10.42 -10.92
C ASP A 80 -6.23 -10.51 -11.38
N PHE A 81 -5.62 -9.37 -11.71
CA PHE A 81 -4.21 -9.31 -12.16
C PHE A 81 -3.23 -9.87 -11.14
N LEU A 82 -3.52 -9.67 -9.87
CA LEU A 82 -2.75 -10.18 -8.75
C LEU A 82 -3.00 -11.67 -8.44
N GLY A 83 -3.90 -12.35 -9.17
CA GLY A 83 -4.24 -13.77 -9.03
C GLY A 83 -5.08 -14.11 -7.80
N ILE A 84 -5.52 -13.11 -7.02
CA ILE A 84 -6.24 -13.32 -5.76
C ILE A 84 -7.65 -13.88 -6.02
N ASN A 85 -8.39 -13.27 -6.95
CA ASN A 85 -9.74 -13.71 -7.29
C ASN A 85 -9.73 -15.13 -7.86
N THR A 86 -8.82 -15.42 -8.80
CA THR A 86 -8.63 -16.75 -9.38
C THR A 86 -8.35 -17.81 -8.31
N PHE A 87 -7.43 -17.51 -7.38
CA PHE A 87 -7.05 -18.44 -6.32
C PHE A 87 -8.22 -18.82 -5.42
N PHE A 88 -8.96 -17.83 -4.91
CA PHE A 88 -10.00 -18.08 -3.92
C PHE A 88 -11.34 -18.51 -4.50
N LYS A 89 -11.70 -18.10 -5.73
CA LYS A 89 -12.96 -18.50 -6.39
C LYS A 89 -13.10 -20.02 -6.50
N SER A 90 -11.99 -20.74 -6.55
CA SER A 90 -11.96 -22.21 -6.61
C SER A 90 -12.41 -22.93 -5.33
N GLN A 91 -12.60 -22.23 -4.21
CA GLN A 91 -12.61 -22.90 -2.91
C GLN A 91 -13.99 -23.31 -2.38
N HIS A 92 -15.10 -22.59 -2.62
CA HIS A 92 -16.42 -22.96 -2.05
C HIS A 92 -17.63 -22.42 -2.83
N GLU A 93 -18.66 -23.25 -3.02
CA GLU A 93 -20.03 -22.85 -3.40
C GLU A 93 -20.94 -23.03 -2.17
N ILE A 94 -20.95 -22.05 -1.27
CA ILE A 94 -21.79 -22.07 -0.06
C ILE A 94 -22.61 -20.78 -0.04
N SER A 95 -23.92 -20.91 0.20
CA SER A 95 -24.80 -19.78 0.45
C SER A 95 -25.03 -19.62 1.96
N PHE A 96 -25.14 -18.38 2.41
CA PHE A 96 -25.40 -18.04 3.81
C PHE A 96 -26.68 -17.22 3.89
N ASP A 97 -27.57 -17.58 4.81
CA ASP A 97 -28.73 -16.75 5.12
C ASP A 97 -28.29 -15.51 5.91
N ASP A 98 -28.92 -14.36 5.66
CA ASP A 98 -28.58 -13.09 6.33
C ASP A 98 -28.64 -13.20 7.87
N SER A 99 -29.54 -14.03 8.40
CA SER A 99 -29.66 -14.29 9.84
C SER A 99 -28.45 -15.06 10.43
N CYS A 100 -27.69 -15.73 9.57
CA CYS A 100 -26.51 -16.52 9.90
C CYS A 100 -25.19 -15.79 9.58
N VAL A 101 -25.29 -14.52 9.13
CA VAL A 101 -24.16 -13.62 8.91
C VAL A 101 -24.05 -12.63 10.06
N PHE A 102 -22.85 -12.44 10.62
CA PHE A 102 -22.62 -11.42 11.64
C PHE A 102 -21.19 -10.84 11.58
N GLU A 103 -20.98 -9.68 12.19
CA GLU A 103 -19.69 -8.99 12.15
C GLU A 103 -18.89 -9.20 13.44
N VAL A 104 -17.58 -9.32 13.31
CA VAL A 104 -16.62 -9.25 14.42
C VAL A 104 -15.69 -8.06 14.15
N ASN A 105 -15.90 -6.99 14.92
CA ASN A 105 -15.16 -5.75 14.79
C ASN A 105 -13.82 -5.84 15.54
N LEU A 106 -12.77 -5.30 14.92
CA LEU A 106 -11.42 -5.21 15.47
C LEU A 106 -10.92 -3.76 15.42
N SER A 107 -10.27 -3.31 16.48
CA SER A 107 -9.60 -2.00 16.55
C SER A 107 -8.61 -1.99 17.72
N ASP A 108 -7.69 -1.01 17.73
CA ASP A 108 -6.79 -0.82 18.88
C ASP A 108 -7.56 -0.48 20.17
N ALA A 109 -8.67 0.26 20.06
CA ALA A 109 -9.54 0.56 21.19
C ALA A 109 -10.16 -0.71 21.81
N ILE A 110 -10.50 -1.71 20.98
CA ILE A 110 -10.97 -3.02 21.45
C ILE A 110 -9.85 -3.76 22.18
N LEU A 111 -8.62 -3.74 21.65
CA LEU A 111 -7.49 -4.36 22.33
C LEU A 111 -7.26 -3.77 23.73
N GLU A 112 -7.31 -2.45 23.84
CA GLU A 112 -7.15 -1.75 25.11
C GLU A 112 -8.28 -2.07 26.09
N LEU A 113 -9.53 -2.00 25.64
CA LEU A 113 -10.72 -2.26 26.46
C LEU A 113 -10.73 -3.69 27.02
N GLU A 114 -10.39 -4.67 26.18
CA GLU A 114 -10.40 -6.09 26.53
C GLU A 114 -9.07 -6.55 27.15
N GLY A 115 -8.08 -5.66 27.29
CA GLY A 115 -6.77 -5.98 27.85
C GLY A 115 -5.95 -6.96 27.01
N ILE A 116 -6.17 -7.02 25.70
CA ILE A 116 -5.51 -7.95 24.77
C ILE A 116 -4.09 -7.43 24.47
N ARG A 117 -3.08 -8.19 24.90
CA ARG A 117 -1.66 -7.81 24.75
C ARG A 117 -0.87 -8.68 23.77
N GLY A 118 -1.50 -9.71 23.21
CA GLY A 118 -0.82 -10.71 22.38
C GLY A 118 -1.75 -11.37 21.39
N PHE A 119 -1.17 -12.08 20.43
CA PHE A 119 -1.91 -12.76 19.36
C PHE A 119 -2.84 -13.86 19.90
N ASP A 120 -2.41 -14.63 20.90
CA ASP A 120 -3.25 -15.67 21.52
C ASP A 120 -4.50 -15.06 22.16
N GLY A 121 -4.36 -13.96 22.90
CA GLY A 121 -5.50 -13.24 23.47
C GLY A 121 -6.46 -12.69 22.41
N LEU A 122 -5.94 -12.30 21.24
CA LEU A 122 -6.76 -11.87 20.11
C LEU A 122 -7.53 -13.04 19.48
N VAL A 123 -6.90 -14.22 19.37
CA VAL A 123 -7.55 -15.46 18.93
C VAL A 123 -8.67 -15.85 19.89
N GLU A 124 -8.39 -15.85 21.20
CA GLU A 124 -9.36 -16.16 22.25
C GLU A 124 -10.56 -15.19 22.23
N TYR A 125 -10.29 -13.89 22.04
CA TYR A 125 -11.34 -12.87 21.91
C TYR A 125 -12.29 -13.16 20.74
N VAL A 126 -11.75 -13.43 19.55
CA VAL A 126 -12.57 -13.74 18.36
C VAL A 126 -13.36 -15.03 18.57
N GLN A 127 -12.71 -16.10 19.07
CA GLN A 127 -13.38 -17.37 19.35
C GLN A 127 -14.51 -17.21 20.36
N LYS A 128 -14.32 -16.42 21.42
CA LYS A 128 -15.34 -16.13 22.43
C LYS A 128 -16.58 -15.48 21.81
N ILE A 129 -16.41 -14.45 20.98
CA ILE A 129 -17.53 -13.76 20.31
C ILE A 129 -18.28 -14.70 19.39
N VAL A 130 -17.56 -15.45 18.56
CA VAL A 130 -18.16 -16.39 17.61
C VAL A 130 -18.96 -17.46 18.34
N ASN A 131 -18.41 -18.05 19.41
CA ASN A 131 -19.12 -19.06 20.21
C ASN A 131 -20.37 -18.50 20.89
N GLN A 132 -20.28 -17.32 21.50
CA GLN A 132 -21.45 -16.67 22.12
C GLN A 132 -22.59 -16.47 21.12
N ARG A 133 -22.26 -16.13 19.87
CA ARG A 133 -23.25 -15.96 18.81
C ARG A 133 -23.84 -17.29 18.36
N VAL A 134 -22.99 -18.26 18.00
CA VAL A 134 -23.43 -19.54 17.40
C VAL A 134 -24.14 -20.45 18.40
N SER A 135 -23.71 -20.47 19.66
CA SER A 135 -24.35 -21.29 20.70
C SER A 135 -25.73 -20.78 21.10
N SER A 136 -26.08 -19.53 20.78
CA SER A 136 -27.38 -18.94 21.13
C SER A 136 -28.54 -19.40 20.22
N THR A 137 -28.26 -20.17 19.16
CA THR A 137 -29.18 -20.32 18.02
C THR A 137 -29.53 -21.75 17.61
N ASN A 138 -29.28 -22.78 18.44
CA ASN A 138 -29.68 -24.19 18.18
C ASN A 138 -29.41 -24.75 16.75
N GLY A 139 -28.39 -24.22 16.04
CA GLY A 139 -27.53 -25.00 15.14
C GLY A 139 -28.04 -25.52 13.80
N GLU A 140 -28.90 -24.81 13.05
CA GLU A 140 -29.42 -25.34 11.76
C GLU A 140 -28.81 -24.77 10.46
N CYS A 141 -28.03 -23.68 10.50
CA CYS A 141 -27.45 -23.07 9.28
C CYS A 141 -25.91 -23.01 9.30
N PRO A 142 -25.26 -22.93 8.12
CA PRO A 142 -23.87 -22.50 8.04
C PRO A 142 -23.76 -21.03 8.49
N TRP A 143 -22.85 -20.76 9.42
CA TRP A 143 -22.58 -19.43 9.94
C TRP A 143 -21.42 -18.78 9.20
N LEU A 144 -21.54 -17.49 8.92
CA LEU A 144 -20.46 -16.66 8.41
C LEU A 144 -20.22 -15.49 9.34
N PHE A 145 -19.03 -15.38 9.91
CA PHE A 145 -18.65 -14.14 10.57
C PHE A 145 -17.68 -13.33 9.71
N ILE A 146 -17.86 -12.02 9.72
CA ILE A 146 -17.07 -11.10 8.91
C ILE A 146 -16.10 -10.35 9.81
N LEU A 147 -14.81 -10.60 9.63
CA LEU A 147 -13.75 -9.81 10.25
C LEU A 147 -13.64 -8.46 9.54
N ARG A 148 -13.76 -7.38 10.30
CA ARG A 148 -13.65 -6.01 9.76
C ARG A 148 -13.08 -5.04 10.79
N LEU A 149 -12.55 -3.92 10.29
CA LEU A 149 -12.11 -2.83 11.14
C LEU A 149 -13.32 -2.05 11.66
N ASP A 150 -13.31 -1.76 12.97
CA ASP A 150 -14.31 -0.88 13.57
C ASP A 150 -14.22 0.52 12.95
N ARG A 151 -15.35 1.01 12.46
CA ARG A 151 -15.47 2.33 11.81
C ARG A 151 -15.80 3.44 12.81
N ALA A 152 -16.26 3.11 14.01
CA ALA A 152 -16.83 4.07 14.94
C ALA A 152 -15.81 4.76 15.86
N LYS A 153 -14.59 4.21 16.00
CA LYS A 153 -13.58 4.72 16.93
C LYS A 153 -12.17 4.59 16.35
N PRO A 154 -11.65 5.59 15.60
CA PRO A 154 -10.20 5.70 15.48
C PRO A 154 -9.63 5.86 16.88
N ALA A 155 -8.66 5.03 17.26
CA ALA A 155 -8.05 5.11 18.58
C ALA A 155 -7.51 6.54 18.84
N PRO A 156 -7.74 7.11 20.03
CA PRO A 156 -7.18 8.40 20.39
C PRO A 156 -5.68 8.23 20.61
N GLY A 157 -4.87 8.65 19.63
CA GLY A 157 -3.42 8.75 19.77
C GLY A 157 -2.62 7.94 18.76
N LYS A 158 -1.85 8.68 17.96
CA LYS A 158 -0.65 8.22 17.22
C LYS A 158 -0.79 6.94 16.39
N GLY A 159 -1.64 6.93 15.36
CA GLY A 159 -1.42 6.31 14.03
C GLY A 159 -0.77 4.92 13.87
N LYS A 160 -0.54 4.15 14.93
CA LYS A 160 0.04 2.81 14.91
C LYS A 160 -1.11 1.85 15.06
N ARG A 161 -1.43 1.12 13.99
CA ARG A 161 -2.40 0.03 14.02
C ARG A 161 -1.79 -1.14 14.80
N GLN A 162 -1.78 -1.04 16.12
CA GLN A 162 -1.06 -1.96 17.03
C GLN A 162 -1.56 -3.40 16.83
N PHE A 163 -2.85 -3.58 16.55
CA PHE A 163 -3.40 -4.91 16.29
C PHE A 163 -2.77 -5.58 15.06
N PHE A 164 -2.46 -4.85 13.98
CA PHE A 164 -1.77 -5.44 12.82
C PHE A 164 -0.36 -5.86 13.19
N ALA A 165 0.35 -5.04 13.98
CA ALA A 165 1.67 -5.38 14.49
C ALA A 165 1.63 -6.63 15.38
N LEU A 166 0.61 -6.81 16.23
CA LEU A 166 0.43 -8.01 17.05
C LEU A 166 0.32 -9.27 16.18
N ILE A 167 -0.48 -9.23 15.11
CA ILE A 167 -0.64 -10.37 14.19
C ILE A 167 0.65 -10.62 13.42
N ASN A 168 1.26 -9.57 12.87
CA ASN A 168 2.43 -9.72 11.98
C ASN A 168 3.72 -10.09 12.72
N ARG A 169 3.81 -9.86 14.04
CA ARG A 169 4.96 -10.25 14.88
C ARG A 169 4.80 -11.64 15.50
N ALA A 170 3.62 -12.25 15.43
CA ALA A 170 3.37 -13.55 16.03
C ALA A 170 3.93 -14.68 15.15
N SER A 171 4.92 -15.40 15.66
CA SER A 171 5.52 -16.57 14.97
C SER A 171 4.48 -17.65 14.67
N GLU A 172 3.46 -17.76 15.52
CA GLU A 172 2.34 -18.69 15.45
C GLU A 172 1.44 -18.42 14.24
N ALA A 173 1.40 -17.17 13.78
CA ALA A 173 0.65 -16.72 12.62
C ALA A 173 1.36 -17.01 11.29
N GLU A 174 2.68 -17.25 11.30
CA GLU A 174 3.49 -17.43 10.08
C GLU A 174 3.05 -18.66 9.27
N LYS A 175 2.57 -19.71 9.92
CA LYS A 175 2.07 -20.93 9.26
C LYS A 175 0.80 -20.70 8.40
N PHE A 176 0.16 -19.54 8.55
CA PHE A 176 -1.03 -19.16 7.79
C PHE A 176 -0.75 -18.06 6.75
N ILE A 177 0.52 -17.78 6.45
CA ILE A 177 0.91 -16.82 5.41
C ILE A 177 0.41 -17.31 4.04
N LEU A 178 -0.21 -16.41 3.29
CA LEU A 178 -0.54 -16.62 1.88
C LEU A 178 0.70 -16.37 1.02
N ASN A 179 0.98 -17.28 0.09
CA ASN A 179 2.08 -17.09 -0.86
C ASN A 179 1.62 -16.21 -2.05
N PHE A 180 1.44 -14.92 -1.80
CA PHE A 180 0.96 -13.98 -2.81
C PHE A 180 1.88 -13.94 -4.06
N ASN A 181 3.20 -14.10 -3.90
CA ASN A 181 4.15 -14.16 -5.02
C ASN A 181 3.75 -15.22 -6.05
N GLU A 182 3.48 -16.43 -5.56
CA GLU A 182 3.10 -17.56 -6.39
C GLU A 182 1.75 -17.34 -7.09
N LEU A 183 0.80 -16.70 -6.40
CA LEU A 183 -0.50 -16.36 -6.99
C LEU A 183 -0.33 -15.43 -8.19
N TYR A 184 0.45 -14.35 -8.01
CA TYR A 184 0.71 -13.40 -9.08
C TYR A 184 1.51 -14.03 -10.22
N ASN A 185 2.57 -14.81 -9.94
CA ASN A 185 3.35 -15.45 -11.00
C ASN A 185 2.54 -16.46 -11.82
N ARG A 186 1.64 -17.22 -11.16
CA ARG A 186 0.74 -18.14 -11.85
C ARG A 186 -0.24 -17.40 -12.76
N GLU A 187 -0.84 -16.32 -12.26
CA GLU A 187 -1.76 -15.50 -13.04
C GLU A 187 -1.03 -14.84 -14.22
N ARG A 188 0.17 -14.33 -14.01
CA ARG A 188 0.99 -13.71 -15.06
C ARG A 188 1.35 -14.66 -16.20
N GLN A 189 1.48 -15.96 -15.93
CA GLN A 189 1.67 -16.96 -16.99
C GLN A 189 0.43 -17.14 -17.87
N ILE A 190 -0.76 -16.96 -17.29
CA ILE A 190 -2.06 -17.07 -17.99
C ILE A 190 -2.37 -15.77 -18.75
N SER A 191 -2.10 -14.64 -18.10
CA SER A 191 -2.37 -13.30 -18.61
C SER A 191 -1.14 -12.42 -18.43
N PRO A 192 -0.19 -12.47 -19.37
CA PRO A 192 1.03 -11.68 -19.28
C PRO A 192 0.77 -10.21 -19.57
N ILE A 193 1.54 -9.35 -18.90
CA ILE A 193 1.78 -7.96 -19.27
C ILE A 193 3.25 -7.80 -19.63
N ASP A 194 3.53 -7.00 -20.67
CA ASP A 194 4.89 -6.73 -21.09
C ASP A 194 5.67 -6.05 -19.97
N SER A 195 6.84 -6.61 -19.65
CA SER A 195 7.73 -5.97 -18.68
C SER A 195 8.34 -4.73 -19.31
N LEU A 196 8.32 -3.63 -18.56
CA LEU A 196 9.01 -2.39 -18.97
C LEU A 196 10.53 -2.50 -18.83
N PHE A 197 11.01 -3.42 -17.99
CA PHE A 197 12.43 -3.56 -17.73
C PHE A 197 13.14 -4.36 -18.81
N ASP A 198 14.33 -3.88 -19.19
CA ASP A 198 15.32 -4.69 -19.89
C ASP A 198 15.87 -5.77 -18.94
N SER A 199 15.73 -7.05 -19.31
CA SER A 199 16.16 -8.18 -18.50
C SER A 199 17.68 -8.31 -18.37
N THR A 200 18.45 -7.61 -19.20
CA THR A 200 19.92 -7.63 -19.21
C THR A 200 20.55 -6.54 -18.34
N LYS A 201 19.75 -5.58 -17.87
CA LYS A 201 20.20 -4.42 -17.11
C LYS A 201 19.74 -4.50 -15.65
N GLN A 202 20.39 -3.73 -14.77
CA GLN A 202 19.90 -3.57 -13.40
C GLN A 202 18.58 -2.80 -13.39
N LYS A 203 17.54 -3.36 -12.77
CA LYS A 203 16.17 -2.85 -12.80
C LYS A 203 15.90 -1.94 -11.60
N VAL A 204 15.73 -0.65 -11.85
CA VAL A 204 15.47 0.35 -10.80
C VAL A 204 14.10 0.97 -11.02
N LEU A 205 13.24 0.90 -10.01
CA LEU A 205 11.94 1.55 -9.98
C LEU A 205 11.96 2.73 -9.02
N PHE A 206 11.56 3.91 -9.50
CA PHE A 206 11.15 5.01 -8.65
C PHE A 206 9.62 5.07 -8.58
N HIS A 207 9.10 5.27 -7.38
CA HIS A 207 7.71 5.69 -7.21
C HIS A 207 7.65 6.95 -6.35
N ILE A 208 7.29 8.04 -7.02
CA ILE A 208 7.20 9.40 -6.48
C ILE A 208 5.72 9.72 -6.38
N ARG A 209 5.14 9.51 -5.19
CA ARG A 209 3.75 9.89 -4.94
C ARG A 209 3.73 11.22 -4.21
N GLN A 210 3.35 12.27 -4.91
CA GLN A 210 3.09 13.57 -4.28
C GLN A 210 1.65 14.03 -4.44
N GLY A 211 1.00 13.82 -5.59
CA GLY A 211 -0.14 14.64 -5.99
C GLY A 211 -1.33 14.82 -5.03
N ASP A 212 -1.69 13.84 -4.19
CA ASP A 212 -2.77 13.99 -3.19
C ASP A 212 -2.30 14.45 -1.80
N THR A 213 -1.00 14.65 -1.63
CA THR A 213 -0.31 15.14 -0.44
C THR A 213 0.82 16.13 -0.81
N ALA A 214 0.70 16.79 -1.97
CA ALA A 214 1.78 17.53 -2.62
C ALA A 214 1.94 18.93 -2.03
N VAL A 215 3.00 19.61 -2.46
CA VAL A 215 3.02 21.07 -2.50
C VAL A 215 2.98 21.48 -3.96
N LEU A 216 1.89 22.11 -4.38
CA LEU A 216 1.76 22.66 -5.72
C LEU A 216 2.52 23.98 -5.80
N LYS A 217 3.40 24.12 -6.79
CA LYS A 217 3.97 25.41 -7.17
C LYS A 217 3.04 26.09 -8.17
N THR A 218 2.53 27.27 -7.84
CA THR A 218 1.60 28.03 -8.69
C THR A 218 2.32 28.79 -9.79
N PRO A 219 1.63 29.21 -10.87
CA PRO A 219 2.20 30.01 -11.95
C PRO A 219 2.76 31.37 -11.49
N TRP A 220 2.22 31.94 -10.41
CA TRP A 220 2.70 33.19 -9.79
C TRP A 220 3.71 32.97 -8.66
N ASP A 221 4.45 31.85 -8.70
CA ASP A 221 5.60 31.53 -7.83
C ASP A 221 5.27 31.45 -6.34
N THR A 222 4.11 30.90 -6.00
CA THR A 222 3.76 30.53 -4.61
C THR A 222 3.65 29.03 -4.45
N PHE A 223 3.64 28.58 -3.19
CA PHE A 223 3.57 27.17 -2.82
C PHE A 223 2.30 26.90 -2.01
N VAL A 224 1.51 25.94 -2.47
CA VAL A 224 0.23 25.56 -1.85
C VAL A 224 0.30 24.09 -1.44
N PRO A 225 0.34 23.77 -0.14
CA PRO A 225 0.25 22.39 0.32
C PRO A 225 -1.17 21.86 0.08
N VAL A 226 -1.25 20.68 -0.54
CA VAL A 226 -2.49 20.00 -0.87
C VAL A 226 -2.53 18.67 -0.11
N ASP A 227 -3.33 18.59 0.94
CA ASP A 227 -3.75 17.32 1.55
C ASP A 227 -5.27 17.31 1.67
N ILE A 228 -5.93 16.43 0.92
CA ILE A 228 -7.40 16.31 0.92
C ILE A 228 -7.97 15.98 2.31
N ARG A 229 -7.16 15.41 3.21
CA ARG A 229 -7.54 15.09 4.59
C ARG A 229 -7.36 16.26 5.56
N ARG A 230 -6.66 17.31 5.12
CA ARG A 230 -6.34 18.55 5.84
C ARG A 230 -6.67 19.75 4.96
N PRO A 231 -7.95 19.99 4.62
CA PRO A 231 -8.33 21.14 3.81
C PRO A 231 -8.01 22.48 4.48
N ASP A 232 -7.73 22.48 5.78
CA ASP A 232 -7.21 23.61 6.55
C ASP A 232 -5.77 24.00 6.17
N TYR A 233 -5.03 23.15 5.45
CA TYR A 233 -3.67 23.45 5.02
C TYR A 233 -3.62 24.35 3.77
N LEU A 234 -4.75 24.45 3.04
CA LEU A 234 -4.85 25.19 1.80
C LEU A 234 -4.63 26.69 2.04
N GLY A 235 -3.41 27.15 1.76
CA GLY A 235 -3.00 28.53 1.85
C GLY A 235 -1.67 28.76 1.15
N GLU A 236 -1.51 29.94 0.58
CA GLU A 236 -0.30 30.31 -0.14
C GLU A 236 0.88 30.51 0.83
N SER A 237 2.07 30.18 0.35
CA SER A 237 3.36 30.40 1.01
C SER A 237 4.35 30.88 -0.03
N ALA A 238 5.28 31.77 0.34
CA ALA A 238 6.27 32.31 -0.59
C ALA A 238 7.42 31.35 -0.88
N SER A 239 7.58 30.31 -0.05
CA SER A 239 8.64 29.31 -0.19
C SER A 239 8.22 27.95 0.34
N LEU A 240 8.93 26.89 -0.07
CA LEU A 240 8.74 25.54 0.47
C LEU A 240 9.15 25.46 1.95
N GLU A 241 10.15 26.25 2.36
CA GLU A 241 10.64 26.39 3.73
C GLU A 241 9.55 26.97 4.64
N GLU A 242 8.76 27.92 4.14
CA GLU A 242 7.62 28.45 4.89
C GLU A 242 6.53 27.39 5.08
N VAL A 243 6.21 26.60 4.04
CA VAL A 243 5.30 25.46 4.16
C VAL A 243 5.81 24.48 5.22
N LYS A 244 7.10 24.16 5.18
CA LYS A 244 7.76 23.27 6.14
C LYS A 244 7.81 23.85 7.56
N GLY A 245 7.92 25.17 7.70
CA GLY A 245 7.91 25.84 9.00
C GLY A 245 6.51 25.97 9.62
N ARG A 246 5.46 26.04 8.79
CA ARG A 246 4.08 26.30 9.23
C ARG A 246 3.42 25.08 9.88
N TYR A 247 3.77 23.87 9.46
CA TYR A 247 3.16 22.65 10.00
C TYR A 247 4.24 21.75 10.61
N HIS A 248 4.27 21.66 11.94
CA HIS A 248 5.14 20.73 12.67
C HIS A 248 4.43 19.38 12.87
N ASP A 249 4.15 18.68 11.77
CA ASP A 249 3.53 17.38 11.81
C ASP A 249 4.10 16.43 10.74
N LYS A 250 3.62 15.18 10.76
CA LYS A 250 4.08 14.12 9.87
C LYS A 250 3.92 14.43 8.37
N PHE A 251 3.04 15.36 8.00
CA PHE A 251 2.82 15.70 6.60
C PHE A 251 4.02 16.47 6.06
N VAL A 252 4.45 17.52 6.76
CA VAL A 252 5.59 18.35 6.34
C VAL A 252 6.91 17.57 6.31
N ASP A 253 7.14 16.73 7.31
CA ASP A 253 8.33 15.84 7.36
C ASP A 253 8.38 14.87 6.16
N SER A 254 7.27 14.72 5.45
CA SER A 254 7.12 13.80 4.34
C SER A 254 7.08 14.47 2.96
N ILE A 255 7.28 15.78 2.84
CA ILE A 255 7.27 16.45 1.53
C ILE A 255 8.60 16.20 0.80
N PHE A 256 8.58 15.46 -0.32
CA PHE A 256 9.73 15.22 -1.22
C PHE A 256 9.42 15.61 -2.65
N THR A 257 10.04 16.66 -3.20
CA THR A 257 9.84 17.07 -4.61
C THR A 257 10.48 16.06 -5.57
N PRO A 258 10.07 15.99 -6.85
CA PRO A 258 10.78 15.16 -7.83
C PRO A 258 12.27 15.48 -7.91
N SER A 259 12.66 16.75 -7.80
CA SER A 259 14.06 17.18 -7.75
C SER A 259 14.84 16.55 -6.59
N ASP A 260 14.22 16.40 -5.41
CA ASP A 260 14.83 15.70 -4.29
C ASP A 260 15.22 14.24 -4.67
N TYR A 261 14.32 13.53 -5.37
CA TYR A 261 14.60 12.17 -5.84
C TYR A 261 15.65 12.13 -6.95
N TYR A 262 15.64 13.11 -7.85
CA TYR A 262 16.59 13.17 -8.95
C TYR A 262 18.02 13.42 -8.45
N LEU A 263 18.20 14.36 -7.52
CA LEU A 263 19.49 14.60 -6.88
C LEU A 263 19.99 13.37 -6.13
N PHE A 264 19.12 12.75 -5.32
CA PHE A 264 19.44 11.48 -4.66
C PHE A 264 19.83 10.40 -5.68
N TRP A 265 19.10 10.27 -6.78
CA TRP A 265 19.36 9.28 -7.82
C TRP A 265 20.75 9.45 -8.42
N LYS A 266 21.16 10.67 -8.78
CA LYS A 266 22.47 10.92 -9.38
C LYS A 266 23.61 10.45 -8.48
N ASP A 267 23.54 10.82 -7.20
CA ASP A 267 24.57 10.47 -6.23
C ASP A 267 24.54 8.97 -5.91
N PHE A 268 23.35 8.39 -5.76
CA PHE A 268 23.15 6.96 -5.53
C PHE A 268 23.67 6.13 -6.70
N ALA A 269 23.27 6.45 -7.92
CA ALA A 269 23.66 5.71 -9.12
C ALA A 269 25.18 5.75 -9.31
N THR A 270 25.80 6.90 -9.11
CA THR A 270 27.26 7.08 -9.22
C THR A 270 28.02 6.33 -8.12
N SER A 271 27.51 6.39 -6.88
CA SER A 271 28.22 5.85 -5.71
C SER A 271 27.99 4.34 -5.50
N CYS A 272 26.79 3.85 -5.81
CA CYS A 272 26.35 2.52 -5.42
C CYS A 272 26.21 1.55 -6.59
N LEU A 273 26.00 2.01 -7.83
CA LEU A 273 25.62 1.12 -8.94
C LEU A 273 26.60 1.19 -10.11
N LYS A 274 27.15 0.05 -10.51
CA LYS A 274 27.96 -0.14 -11.72
C LYS A 274 27.10 -0.74 -12.85
N GLY A 275 27.58 -0.64 -14.08
CA GLY A 275 26.92 -1.22 -15.25
C GLY A 275 25.64 -0.50 -15.68
N SER A 276 25.01 -1.07 -16.72
CA SER A 276 23.81 -0.54 -17.37
C SER A 276 22.56 -0.73 -16.51
N LYS A 277 21.63 0.22 -16.64
CA LYS A 277 20.44 0.31 -15.80
C LYS A 277 19.20 0.46 -16.67
N SER A 278 18.10 -0.09 -16.20
CA SER A 278 16.76 0.14 -16.75
C SER A 278 15.97 0.85 -15.66
N VAL A 279 15.84 2.18 -15.79
CA VAL A 279 15.28 3.03 -14.74
C VAL A 279 13.90 3.51 -15.16
N HIS A 280 12.90 3.24 -14.33
CA HIS A 280 11.53 3.69 -14.57
C HIS A 280 11.02 4.52 -13.41
N VAL A 281 10.43 5.67 -13.72
CA VAL A 281 9.85 6.59 -12.73
C VAL A 281 8.35 6.59 -12.90
N PHE A 282 7.63 6.27 -11.82
CA PHE A 282 6.17 6.35 -11.77
C PHE A 282 5.73 7.44 -10.80
N SER A 283 4.71 8.20 -11.20
CA SER A 283 4.10 9.22 -10.36
C SER A 283 2.64 9.45 -10.77
N ASP A 284 1.82 9.84 -9.81
CA ASP A 284 0.39 10.15 -9.99
C ASP A 284 -0.06 11.38 -9.18
N GLY A 285 -1.26 11.88 -9.49
CA GLY A 285 -2.00 12.81 -8.64
C GLY A 285 -1.77 14.31 -8.83
N TYR A 286 -0.77 14.77 -9.59
CA TYR A 286 -0.46 16.20 -9.69
C TYR A 286 -1.61 17.01 -10.30
N LYS A 287 -2.25 16.48 -11.35
CA LYS A 287 -3.48 17.07 -11.91
C LYS A 287 -4.60 17.15 -10.87
N ARG A 288 -4.74 16.14 -10.00
CA ARG A 288 -5.71 16.18 -8.89
C ARG A 288 -5.36 17.24 -7.86
N ALA A 289 -4.08 17.49 -7.63
CA ALA A 289 -3.61 18.55 -6.74
C ALA A 289 -4.10 19.92 -7.24
N VAL A 290 -3.89 20.18 -8.54
CA VAL A 290 -4.40 21.38 -9.21
C VAL A 290 -5.92 21.45 -9.14
N ASP A 291 -6.63 20.35 -9.43
CA ASP A 291 -8.09 20.27 -9.33
C ASP A 291 -8.60 20.59 -7.91
N GLU A 292 -7.87 20.19 -6.87
CA GLU A 292 -8.21 20.47 -5.48
C GLU A 292 -8.03 21.96 -5.14
N VAL A 293 -6.92 22.58 -5.58
CA VAL A 293 -6.68 24.02 -5.39
C VAL A 293 -7.75 24.82 -6.12
N VAL A 294 -8.06 24.49 -7.38
CA VAL A 294 -9.12 25.15 -8.16
C VAL A 294 -10.48 25.00 -7.49
N ARG A 295 -10.83 23.81 -6.98
CA ARG A 295 -12.10 23.59 -6.27
C ARG A 295 -12.22 24.42 -4.99
N ASN A 296 -11.10 24.68 -4.31
CA ASN A 296 -11.04 25.45 -3.08
C ASN A 296 -10.60 26.91 -3.28
N ALA A 297 -10.51 27.39 -4.53
CA ALA A 297 -10.14 28.75 -4.86
C ALA A 297 -10.90 29.84 -4.06
N PRO A 298 -12.22 29.71 -3.78
CA PRO A 298 -12.93 30.67 -2.94
C PRO A 298 -12.41 30.78 -1.51
N LYS A 299 -11.88 29.70 -0.93
CA LYS A 299 -11.30 29.70 0.42
C LYS A 299 -9.94 30.40 0.46
N MET A 300 -9.20 30.30 -0.63
CA MET A 300 -7.88 30.91 -0.81
C MET A 300 -7.96 32.35 -1.34
N SER A 301 -9.15 32.85 -1.65
CA SER A 301 -9.37 34.18 -2.24
C SER A 301 -8.66 34.40 -3.59
N LEU A 302 -8.53 33.35 -4.41
CA LEU A 302 -7.88 33.45 -5.72
C LEU A 302 -8.73 34.26 -6.71
N SER A 303 -8.07 35.06 -7.55
CA SER A 303 -8.73 35.80 -8.64
C SER A 303 -9.18 34.88 -9.78
N ASN A 304 -10.04 35.37 -10.67
CA ASN A 304 -10.47 34.62 -11.84
C ASN A 304 -9.29 34.33 -12.80
N GLU A 305 -8.35 35.27 -12.91
CA GLU A 305 -7.13 35.12 -13.69
C GLU A 305 -6.26 33.99 -13.10
N GLN A 306 -6.02 34.00 -11.79
CA GLN A 306 -5.27 32.93 -11.10
C GLN A 306 -5.94 31.56 -11.27
N ILE A 307 -7.27 31.48 -11.19
CA ILE A 307 -8.02 30.24 -11.42
C ILE A 307 -7.83 29.76 -12.87
N GLN A 308 -7.79 30.66 -13.84
CA GLN A 308 -7.58 30.33 -15.24
C GLN A 308 -6.15 29.83 -15.50
N GLU A 309 -5.14 30.51 -14.93
CA GLU A 309 -3.73 30.07 -15.00
C GLU A 309 -3.53 28.66 -14.40
N LEU A 310 -4.17 28.35 -13.26
CA LEU A 310 -4.14 27.00 -12.68
C LEU A 310 -4.77 25.95 -13.60
N LYS A 311 -5.88 26.28 -14.27
CA LYS A 311 -6.52 25.35 -15.22
C LYS A 311 -5.63 25.08 -16.44
N GLU A 312 -4.87 26.08 -16.88
CA GLU A 312 -3.90 25.92 -17.96
C GLU A 312 -2.69 25.08 -17.51
N GLN A 313 -2.15 25.36 -16.32
CA GLN A 313 -1.06 24.59 -15.71
C GLN A 313 -1.42 23.11 -15.51
N ARG A 314 -2.70 22.80 -15.25
CA ARG A 314 -3.18 21.44 -14.99
C ARG A 314 -2.68 20.40 -15.99
N ASP A 315 -2.54 20.76 -17.26
CA ASP A 315 -2.11 19.83 -18.29
C ASP A 315 -0.59 19.78 -18.51
N THR A 316 0.16 20.75 -17.99
CA THR A 316 1.62 20.85 -18.06
C THR A 316 2.34 20.55 -16.75
N VAL A 317 1.62 20.51 -15.62
CA VAL A 317 2.18 20.36 -14.27
C VAL A 317 3.09 19.14 -14.12
N ASP A 318 2.77 18.03 -14.78
CA ASP A 318 3.60 16.82 -14.77
C ASP A 318 4.94 17.07 -15.49
N ASN A 319 4.92 17.75 -16.63
CA ASN A 319 6.13 18.08 -17.40
C ASN A 319 7.02 19.06 -16.64
N GLU A 320 6.43 20.05 -15.99
CA GLU A 320 7.14 21.03 -15.17
C GLU A 320 7.78 20.38 -13.93
N ALA A 321 7.04 19.53 -13.23
CA ALA A 321 7.50 18.91 -12.00
C ALA A 321 8.60 17.85 -12.23
N PHE A 322 8.61 17.17 -13.37
CA PHE A 322 9.53 16.07 -13.66
C PHE A 322 10.57 16.40 -14.75
N SER A 323 10.78 17.68 -15.08
CA SER A 323 11.67 18.10 -16.17
C SER A 323 13.07 17.48 -16.09
N GLU A 324 13.67 17.45 -14.90
CA GLU A 324 15.00 16.87 -14.67
C GLU A 324 15.07 15.37 -15.01
N PHE A 325 13.98 14.63 -14.77
CA PHE A 325 13.91 13.22 -15.15
C PHE A 325 13.68 13.02 -16.65
N PHE A 326 12.94 13.92 -17.31
CA PHE A 326 12.72 13.83 -18.75
C PHE A 326 13.97 14.16 -19.57
N GLU A 327 14.88 14.97 -19.03
CA GLU A 327 16.15 15.31 -19.68
C GLU A 327 17.18 14.16 -19.63
N ASP A 328 17.00 13.18 -18.73
CA ASP A 328 17.89 12.03 -18.58
C ASP A 328 17.48 10.87 -19.50
N ILE A 329 18.26 10.63 -20.55
CA ILE A 329 17.98 9.63 -21.59
C ILE A 329 17.93 8.18 -21.06
N ASP A 330 18.57 7.91 -19.92
CA ASP A 330 18.60 6.57 -19.33
C ASP A 330 17.38 6.30 -18.42
N ILE A 331 16.48 7.28 -18.28
CA ILE A 331 15.28 7.21 -17.44
C ILE A 331 14.02 7.24 -18.30
N SER A 332 13.11 6.30 -18.04
CA SER A 332 11.78 6.29 -18.64
C SER A 332 10.72 6.72 -17.63
N CYS A 333 10.01 7.80 -17.93
CA CYS A 333 9.00 8.37 -17.05
C CYS A 333 7.58 7.94 -17.44
N HIS A 334 6.81 7.51 -16.45
CA HIS A 334 5.41 7.07 -16.55
C HIS A 334 4.57 7.92 -15.58
N ILE A 335 4.31 9.17 -15.99
CA ILE A 335 3.65 10.17 -15.14
C ILE A 335 2.18 10.32 -15.53
N GLY A 336 1.31 10.30 -14.53
CA GLY A 336 -0.13 10.51 -14.70
C GLY A 336 -0.98 9.32 -14.26
N GLU A 337 -2.29 9.47 -14.41
CA GLU A 337 -3.27 8.48 -13.95
C GLU A 337 -3.92 7.75 -15.12
N SER A 338 -3.57 6.49 -15.29
CA SER A 338 -4.27 5.56 -16.16
C SER A 338 -4.42 4.19 -15.49
N ALA A 339 -5.34 3.36 -15.99
CA ALA A 339 -5.41 1.97 -15.56
C ALA A 339 -4.05 1.30 -15.81
N LEU A 340 -3.57 1.32 -17.06
CA LEU A 340 -2.31 0.70 -17.47
C LEU A 340 -1.12 1.08 -16.58
N SER A 341 -0.97 2.36 -16.24
CA SER A 341 0.09 2.85 -15.35
C SER A 341 0.09 2.18 -13.98
N LEU A 342 -1.09 1.89 -13.41
CA LEU A 342 -1.19 1.17 -12.14
C LEU A 342 -0.70 -0.28 -12.27
N TYR A 343 -1.14 -0.99 -13.32
CA TYR A 343 -0.74 -2.39 -13.54
C TYR A 343 0.74 -2.50 -13.86
N GLN A 344 1.28 -1.59 -14.67
CA GLN A 344 2.71 -1.50 -14.96
C GLN A 344 3.52 -1.13 -13.71
N LEU A 345 3.04 -0.22 -12.85
CA LEU A 345 3.69 0.09 -11.57
C LEU A 345 3.77 -1.15 -10.67
N ILE A 346 2.68 -1.91 -10.56
CA ILE A 346 2.64 -3.13 -9.75
C ILE A 346 3.59 -4.17 -10.35
N ASP A 347 3.54 -4.40 -11.66
CA ASP A 347 4.43 -5.32 -12.36
C ASP A 347 5.90 -4.93 -12.16
N SER A 348 6.26 -3.68 -12.45
CA SER A 348 7.59 -3.16 -12.23
C SER A 348 8.02 -3.29 -10.77
N ALA A 349 7.16 -3.02 -9.80
CA ALA A 349 7.52 -3.18 -8.38
C ALA A 349 7.84 -4.64 -8.02
N LEU A 350 7.09 -5.60 -8.56
CA LEU A 350 7.31 -7.03 -8.27
C LEU A 350 8.52 -7.62 -9.01
N ASN A 351 9.01 -6.95 -10.06
CA ASN A 351 10.11 -7.42 -10.91
C ASN A 351 11.38 -6.56 -10.85
N ALA A 352 11.36 -5.48 -10.06
CA ALA A 352 12.52 -4.64 -9.86
C ALA A 352 13.59 -5.36 -9.03
N ASP A 353 14.83 -4.91 -9.17
CA ASP A 353 15.91 -5.29 -8.28
C ASP A 353 16.03 -4.28 -7.13
N ILE A 354 15.78 -3.00 -7.43
CA ILE A 354 15.81 -1.89 -6.48
C ILE A 354 14.54 -1.06 -6.66
N ILE A 355 13.87 -0.75 -5.56
CA ILE A 355 12.75 0.20 -5.50
C ILE A 355 13.18 1.39 -4.65
N ILE A 356 13.06 2.60 -5.19
CA ILE A 356 13.29 3.85 -4.46
C ILE A 356 11.94 4.54 -4.29
N THR A 357 11.61 4.83 -3.03
CA THR A 357 10.41 5.60 -2.69
C THR A 357 10.61 6.36 -1.39
N SER A 358 9.61 7.13 -0.94
CA SER A 358 9.68 7.87 0.32
C SER A 358 8.71 7.39 1.40
N ALA A 359 8.95 7.87 2.62
CA ALA A 359 8.08 7.71 3.77
C ALA A 359 6.68 8.34 3.58
N GLN A 360 6.51 9.23 2.59
CA GLN A 360 5.23 9.88 2.26
C GLN A 360 4.16 8.89 1.80
N GLN A 361 4.59 7.79 1.17
CA GLN A 361 3.68 6.79 0.62
C GLN A 361 3.95 5.40 1.20
N ARG A 362 2.87 4.64 1.39
CA ARG A 362 2.92 3.31 1.99
C ARG A 362 2.44 2.20 1.05
N MET A 363 2.05 2.52 -0.18
CA MET A 363 1.53 1.56 -1.16
C MET A 363 2.58 0.50 -1.49
N LEU A 364 3.76 0.91 -1.99
CA LEU A 364 4.79 -0.06 -2.38
C LEU A 364 5.35 -0.86 -1.19
N PRO A 365 5.67 -0.23 -0.03
CA PRO A 365 6.04 -1.00 1.16
C PRO A 365 5.01 -2.08 1.53
N LYS A 366 3.70 -1.77 1.46
CA LYS A 366 2.62 -2.75 1.72
C LYS A 366 2.55 -3.84 0.66
N LEU A 367 2.72 -3.48 -0.62
CA LEU A 367 2.74 -4.45 -1.72
C LEU A 367 3.89 -5.45 -1.56
N ILE A 368 5.11 -4.95 -1.40
CA ILE A 368 6.32 -5.77 -1.28
C ILE A 368 6.31 -6.62 -0.01
N ALA A 369 5.80 -6.10 1.11
CA ALA A 369 5.66 -6.88 2.33
C ALA A 369 4.71 -8.08 2.20
N ASN A 370 3.74 -8.04 1.29
CA ASN A 370 2.83 -9.16 1.05
C ASN A 370 3.33 -10.11 -0.04
N TYR A 371 3.78 -9.57 -1.18
CA TYR A 371 4.17 -10.39 -2.33
C TYR A 371 5.59 -10.89 -2.29
N SER A 372 6.52 -10.15 -1.69
CA SER A 372 7.93 -10.52 -1.72
C SER A 372 8.57 -10.27 -0.35
N PRO A 373 8.05 -10.92 0.73
CA PRO A 373 8.48 -10.66 2.10
C PRO A 373 9.90 -11.16 2.40
N LYS A 374 10.40 -12.14 1.63
CA LYS A 374 11.69 -12.82 1.85
C LYS A 374 12.67 -12.71 0.67
N GLU A 375 12.19 -12.29 -0.49
CA GLU A 375 12.93 -12.27 -1.76
C GLU A 375 12.48 -11.06 -2.62
N GLY A 376 13.12 -10.80 -3.76
CA GLY A 376 12.76 -9.72 -4.70
C GLY A 376 13.44 -8.37 -4.41
N ALA A 377 12.85 -7.25 -4.85
CA ALA A 377 13.51 -5.95 -4.90
C ALA A 377 13.98 -5.37 -3.56
N ALA A 378 15.23 -4.96 -3.39
CA ALA A 378 15.64 -4.15 -2.24
C ALA A 378 14.89 -2.80 -2.26
N VAL A 379 14.26 -2.42 -1.14
CA VAL A 379 13.45 -1.18 -1.09
C VAL A 379 14.18 -0.12 -0.28
N ILE A 380 14.61 0.92 -0.96
CA ILE A 380 15.15 2.15 -0.37
C ILE A 380 13.97 3.07 -0.05
N VAL A 381 13.84 3.43 1.22
CA VAL A 381 12.80 4.32 1.73
C VAL A 381 13.46 5.61 2.20
N LEU A 382 13.29 6.66 1.40
CA LEU A 382 13.75 8.01 1.69
C LEU A 382 12.90 8.62 2.80
N TYR A 383 13.55 9.25 3.77
CA TYR A 383 12.87 9.99 4.82
C TYR A 383 13.59 11.31 5.12
N ARG A 384 12.88 12.22 5.79
CA ARG A 384 13.44 13.39 6.46
C ARG A 384 13.05 13.29 7.93
N ASN A 385 13.91 13.80 8.81
CA ASN A 385 13.71 13.86 10.27
C ASN A 385 13.58 12.49 10.96
N GLU A 386 12.41 11.84 10.90
CA GLU A 386 12.13 10.58 11.59
C GLU A 386 12.09 9.37 10.63
N GLU A 387 12.82 8.31 10.97
CA GLU A 387 12.73 7.02 10.28
C GLU A 387 11.30 6.44 10.39
N PRO A 388 10.66 6.03 9.28
CA PRO A 388 9.31 5.48 9.34
C PRO A 388 9.27 4.09 9.98
N ASP A 389 8.28 3.87 10.86
CA ASP A 389 7.98 2.57 11.47
C ASP A 389 6.93 1.82 10.62
N TYR A 390 7.37 0.76 9.94
CA TYR A 390 6.50 -0.13 9.13
C TYR A 390 6.20 -1.46 9.81
N SER A 391 6.26 -1.54 11.14
CA SER A 391 6.00 -2.78 11.86
C SER A 391 4.53 -3.23 11.86
N ASP A 392 3.59 -2.34 11.55
CA ASP A 392 2.19 -2.70 11.22
C ASP A 392 2.07 -3.35 9.83
N VAL A 393 3.01 -3.07 8.92
CA VAL A 393 3.11 -3.69 7.60
C VAL A 393 3.81 -5.05 7.68
N MET A 394 4.99 -5.10 8.32
CA MET A 394 5.82 -6.29 8.38
C MET A 394 6.75 -6.25 9.58
N ALA A 395 6.81 -7.34 10.35
CA ALA A 395 7.64 -7.40 11.55
C ALA A 395 9.15 -7.22 11.29
N SER A 396 9.66 -7.76 10.19
CA SER A 396 11.08 -7.72 9.81
C SER A 396 11.45 -6.57 8.87
N HIS A 397 10.67 -5.49 8.84
CA HIS A 397 10.84 -4.38 7.88
C HIS A 397 12.28 -3.84 7.81
N LYS A 398 13.00 -3.71 8.94
CA LYS A 398 14.40 -3.23 8.96
C LYS A 398 15.39 -4.12 8.20
N LYS A 399 15.10 -5.41 8.05
CA LYS A 399 15.93 -6.31 7.24
C LYS A 399 15.67 -6.10 5.74
N ARG A 400 14.43 -5.83 5.38
CA ARG A 400 13.98 -5.72 3.98
C ARG A 400 14.15 -4.32 3.39
N PHE A 401 13.88 -3.30 4.19
CA PHE A 401 13.87 -1.91 3.78
C PHE A 401 15.14 -1.22 4.26
N ILE A 402 15.70 -0.39 3.40
CA ILE A 402 16.88 0.42 3.64
C ILE A 402 16.39 1.85 3.82
N TYR A 403 16.40 2.33 5.06
CA TYR A 403 15.96 3.68 5.38
C TYR A 403 17.11 4.66 5.18
N VAL A 404 16.89 5.69 4.38
CA VAL A 404 17.92 6.67 4.04
C VAL A 404 17.40 8.07 4.31
N ASN A 405 18.13 8.81 5.14
CA ASN A 405 17.87 10.23 5.32
C ASN A 405 18.33 10.93 4.04
N ILE A 406 17.40 11.55 3.30
CA ILE A 406 17.71 12.12 1.99
C ILE A 406 18.64 13.33 2.07
N ASP A 407 18.62 14.06 3.19
CA ASP A 407 19.42 15.27 3.38
C ASP A 407 20.85 14.92 3.82
N THR A 408 21.08 13.69 4.32
CA THR A 408 22.39 13.19 4.77
C THR A 408 22.56 11.70 4.40
N PRO A 409 22.61 11.36 3.10
CA PRO A 409 22.65 9.97 2.67
C PRO A 409 24.00 9.31 2.98
N ASP A 410 23.97 8.14 3.62
CA ASP A 410 25.13 7.27 3.81
C ASP A 410 25.17 6.19 2.71
N PHE A 411 25.84 6.49 1.60
CA PHE A 411 25.91 5.59 0.44
C PHE A 411 26.79 4.36 0.68
N GLU A 412 27.73 4.40 1.63
CA GLU A 412 28.53 3.24 2.01
C GLU A 412 27.64 2.22 2.73
N TYR A 413 26.85 2.67 3.71
CA TYR A 413 25.84 1.85 4.36
C TYR A 413 24.81 1.30 3.37
N VAL A 414 24.28 2.13 2.47
CA VAL A 414 23.31 1.69 1.46
C VAL A 414 23.92 0.61 0.57
N SER A 415 25.15 0.82 0.07
CA SER A 415 25.85 -0.16 -0.76
C SER A 415 26.03 -1.50 -0.04
N GLN A 416 26.51 -1.48 1.21
CA GLN A 416 26.68 -2.70 2.00
C GLN A 416 25.34 -3.43 2.18
N ARG A 417 24.26 -2.69 2.47
CA ARG A 417 22.92 -3.26 2.63
C ARG A 417 22.38 -3.89 1.34
N LEU A 418 22.68 -3.35 0.17
CA LEU A 418 22.29 -3.93 -1.11
C LEU A 418 23.09 -5.22 -1.40
N ILE A 419 24.39 -5.24 -1.08
CA ILE A 419 25.23 -6.44 -1.20
C ILE A 419 24.73 -7.55 -0.26
N ASP A 420 24.41 -7.22 0.99
CA ASP A 420 23.82 -8.16 1.96
C ASP A 420 22.47 -8.71 1.46
N PHE A 421 21.76 -7.93 0.65
CA PHE A 421 20.53 -8.36 -0.02
C PHE A 421 20.78 -9.29 -1.22
N GLY A 422 22.04 -9.44 -1.65
CA GLY A 422 22.46 -10.29 -2.75
C GLY A 422 22.54 -9.58 -4.11
N LEU A 423 22.46 -8.25 -4.14
CA LEU A 423 22.61 -7.49 -5.38
C LEU A 423 24.08 -7.41 -5.81
N LYS A 424 24.30 -7.48 -7.13
CA LYS A 424 25.61 -7.26 -7.74
C LYS A 424 25.71 -5.79 -8.12
N LEU A 425 26.41 -5.03 -7.28
CA LEU A 425 26.59 -3.59 -7.45
C LEU A 425 27.62 -3.22 -8.51
#